data_AF-A0A1W9V9T1-F1
#
_entry.id   AF-A0A1W9V9T1-F1
#
_cell.length_a   1.000
_cell.length_b   1.000
_cell.length_c   1.000
_cell.angle_alpha   90.00
_cell.angle_beta   90.00
_cell.angle_gamma   90.00
#
_symmetry.space_group_name_H-M   'P 1'
#
loop_
_entity.id
_entity.type
_entity.pdbx_description
1 polymer ?
#
loop_
_entity_poly.entity_id
_entity_poly.type
_entity_poly.pdbx_seq_one_letter_code
_entity_poly.pdbx_strand_id
1 'polypeptide(L)'
;MSGKEMISIKQRIEEDFPADIIGTIPLSIIQTSQSVLDIFDINDFLRKSGFTLLNAFPYHNYREKYETLYRQKIEQDNLDGFSLVIITTDSLDQVDFDILEIGERDFRVFNYSFPQLFPSRISAIEKLTHNLPGNSKDWFSFAQKLGELLFQFHKSDESYEYVSILFQLVDKINLIFSNWCDSNYSLVLTAPYIHSPQTLNNILSHIAYKRRKQEIEKVALLVFDGMSFDQWELIKKEISFINTVQVEETGIFAMIPTLTSVSRQAIFSGKLPKEYSQSINTTQKEKEYWDIFWEAENNTEAKFIKPQEDFQKQFERLKEIIEDDRVNIIGTVFPIVDELMHKMSQGYSQMYNSIQLWLKHGYFNEIIKELIKQEYDIYITADHGNIEALPGRKLNEGIIVETKGQRVRVYDRETAREKAMVNYEDLMKIESAKYALPDSYFAVAQKKAEYFGTAGPVITHGGISVQEVIVPFIHIKKEQE
;
A
#
# COMPACT_ATOMS: atom_id res chain seq x y z
N MET A 1 7.18 24.90 10.63
CA MET A 1 8.53 24.76 11.22
C MET A 1 9.50 25.07 10.11
N SER A 2 9.96 26.31 10.08
CA SER A 2 10.92 26.83 9.12
C SER A 2 12.32 26.28 9.41
N GLY A 3 13.06 25.90 8.37
CA GLY A 3 14.53 25.93 8.44
C GLY A 3 15.27 24.60 8.56
N LYS A 4 14.69 23.50 8.10
CA LYS A 4 15.45 22.31 7.62
C LYS A 4 14.71 21.75 6.40
N GLU A 5 14.63 22.57 5.36
CA GLU A 5 13.97 22.26 4.10
C GLU A 5 15.06 22.12 3.01
N MET A 6 14.93 21.09 2.18
CA MET A 6 15.64 20.86 0.92
C MET A 6 17.16 20.60 1.01
N ILE A 7 17.56 19.41 1.47
CA ILE A 7 18.89 18.87 1.18
C ILE A 7 18.71 17.66 0.25
N SER A 8 18.84 17.83 -1.07
CA SER A 8 19.65 16.87 -1.85
C SER A 8 19.88 17.24 -3.30
N ILE A 9 18.99 17.97 -4.00
CA ILE A 9 19.23 18.33 -5.42
C ILE A 9 19.51 19.81 -5.61
N LYS A 10 18.65 20.72 -5.11
CA LYS A 10 18.88 22.17 -5.24
C LYS A 10 20.25 22.58 -4.69
N GLN A 11 20.60 22.12 -3.48
CA GLN A 11 21.92 22.35 -2.91
C GLN A 11 23.05 21.72 -3.74
N ARG A 12 22.87 20.50 -4.27
CA ARG A 12 23.89 19.88 -5.14
C ARG A 12 24.05 20.62 -6.46
N ILE A 13 22.96 21.11 -7.05
CA ILE A 13 22.99 21.96 -8.24
C ILE A 13 23.67 23.29 -7.89
N GLU A 14 23.41 23.89 -6.72
CA GLU A 14 24.09 25.12 -6.26
C GLU A 14 25.57 24.90 -5.92
N GLU A 15 25.96 23.70 -5.46
CA GLU A 15 27.35 23.27 -5.20
C GLU A 15 28.12 23.01 -6.50
N ASP A 16 27.53 22.26 -7.43
CA ASP A 16 28.13 21.90 -8.72
C ASP A 16 28.06 23.08 -9.72
N PHE A 17 27.12 24.02 -9.53
CA PHE A 17 26.95 25.23 -10.35
C PHE A 17 26.79 26.51 -9.50
N PRO A 18 27.91 27.14 -9.11
CA PRO A 18 27.87 28.39 -8.34
C PRO A 18 27.21 29.56 -9.11
N ALA A 19 26.80 30.59 -8.35
CA ALA A 19 25.95 31.69 -8.82
C ALA A 19 26.55 32.58 -9.94
N ASP A 20 27.83 32.41 -10.25
CA ASP A 20 28.55 33.03 -11.37
C ASP A 20 28.13 32.45 -12.74
N ILE A 21 27.41 31.33 -12.76
CA ILE A 21 26.85 30.70 -13.98
C ILE A 21 25.48 31.34 -14.39
N ILE A 22 24.88 32.15 -13.51
CA ILE A 22 23.49 32.65 -13.61
C ILE A 22 23.33 33.88 -14.54
N GLY A 23 24.42 34.38 -15.15
CA GLY A 23 24.40 35.60 -15.96
C GLY A 23 24.16 35.45 -17.48
N THR A 24 23.91 34.24 -17.97
CA THR A 24 24.21 33.88 -19.37
C THR A 24 23.20 32.87 -19.90
N ILE A 25 22.58 33.08 -21.08
CA ILE A 25 21.42 32.32 -21.61
C ILE A 25 21.62 30.81 -21.43
N PRO A 26 21.02 30.19 -20.40
CA PRO A 26 21.40 28.85 -20.03
C PRO A 26 20.36 27.85 -20.53
N LEU A 27 20.77 26.85 -21.29
CA LEU A 27 19.90 25.75 -21.71
C LEU A 27 19.98 24.64 -20.67
N SER A 28 18.86 24.27 -20.05
CA SER A 28 18.72 23.03 -19.26
C SER A 28 18.02 21.96 -20.08
N ILE A 29 18.75 20.93 -20.50
CA ILE A 29 18.14 19.70 -21.01
C ILE A 29 17.86 18.84 -19.81
N ILE A 30 16.58 18.55 -19.56
CA ILE A 30 16.19 17.70 -18.44
C ILE A 30 15.71 16.34 -18.94
N GLN A 31 16.43 15.31 -18.54
CA GLN A 31 16.12 13.92 -18.85
C GLN A 31 16.02 13.11 -17.55
N THR A 32 14.89 13.26 -16.89
CA THR A 32 14.55 12.55 -15.65
C THR A 32 13.06 12.23 -15.66
N SER A 33 12.64 11.24 -14.87
CA SER A 33 11.22 10.98 -14.64
C SER A 33 10.47 12.24 -14.21
N GLN A 34 9.26 12.44 -14.76
CA GLN A 34 8.40 13.59 -14.41
C GLN A 34 8.16 13.69 -12.89
N SER A 35 8.10 12.55 -12.21
CA SER A 35 7.99 12.48 -10.75
C SER A 35 9.14 13.20 -10.04
N VAL A 36 10.39 13.01 -10.47
CA VAL A 36 11.54 13.71 -9.88
C VAL A 36 11.44 15.22 -10.16
N LEU A 37 11.09 15.61 -11.39
CA LEU A 37 10.93 17.02 -11.74
C LEU A 37 9.91 17.75 -10.85
N ASP A 38 8.76 17.12 -10.63
CA ASP A 38 7.65 17.67 -9.87
C ASP A 38 7.94 17.69 -8.36
N ILE A 39 8.64 16.67 -7.85
CA ILE A 39 9.00 16.56 -6.42
C ILE A 39 9.95 17.66 -5.97
N PHE A 40 10.97 17.93 -6.77
CA PHE A 40 12.05 18.85 -6.40
C PHE A 40 11.83 20.26 -6.88
N ASP A 41 10.72 20.50 -7.58
CA ASP A 41 10.44 21.75 -8.26
C ASP A 41 11.64 22.23 -9.10
N ILE A 42 12.37 21.27 -9.69
CA ILE A 42 13.59 21.53 -10.46
C ILE A 42 13.28 22.50 -11.59
N ASN A 43 12.10 22.34 -12.21
CA ASN A 43 11.64 23.22 -13.27
C ASN A 43 11.48 24.67 -12.81
N ASP A 44 10.85 24.92 -11.66
CA ASP A 44 10.69 26.28 -11.14
C ASP A 44 12.01 26.86 -10.62
N PHE A 45 12.83 26.05 -9.93
CA PHE A 45 14.18 26.45 -9.52
C PHE A 45 15.01 26.90 -10.72
N LEU A 46 15.10 26.08 -11.76
CA LEU A 46 15.86 26.39 -12.96
C LEU A 46 15.30 27.63 -13.67
N ARG A 47 13.98 27.76 -13.80
CA ARG A 47 13.35 28.96 -14.38
C ARG A 47 13.66 30.22 -13.57
N LYS A 48 13.57 30.18 -12.23
CA LYS A 48 13.90 31.30 -11.33
C LYS A 48 15.39 31.65 -11.40
N SER A 49 16.24 30.66 -11.63
CA SER A 49 17.68 30.81 -11.85
C SER A 49 18.04 31.19 -13.30
N GLY A 50 17.05 31.50 -14.15
CA GLY A 50 17.26 32.03 -15.50
C GLY A 50 17.44 30.99 -16.61
N PHE A 51 17.31 29.70 -16.31
CA PHE A 51 17.49 28.60 -17.28
C PHE A 51 16.26 28.43 -18.19
N THR A 52 16.52 28.19 -19.47
CA THR A 52 15.54 27.76 -20.47
C THR A 52 15.45 26.24 -20.44
N LEU A 53 14.26 25.70 -20.17
CA LEU A 53 14.04 24.27 -20.09
C LEU A 53 13.65 23.69 -21.46
N LEU A 54 14.41 22.69 -21.93
CA LEU A 54 14.00 21.83 -23.04
C LEU A 54 13.72 20.42 -22.50
N ASN A 55 12.45 20.03 -22.54
CA ASN A 55 12.05 18.65 -22.23
C ASN A 55 12.43 17.75 -23.41
N ALA A 56 13.06 16.61 -23.12
CA ALA A 56 13.46 15.63 -24.15
C ALA A 56 12.28 14.95 -24.86
N PHE A 57 11.05 15.13 -24.37
CA PHE A 57 9.84 14.52 -24.91
C PHE A 57 8.75 15.57 -25.22
N PRO A 58 8.14 15.54 -26.42
CA PRO A 58 8.44 14.68 -27.57
C PRO A 58 9.78 15.05 -28.25
N TYR A 59 10.59 14.04 -28.62
CA TYR A 59 11.96 14.24 -29.15
C TYR A 59 12.03 15.15 -30.40
N HIS A 60 11.04 15.09 -31.29
CA HIS A 60 11.03 15.95 -32.48
C HIS A 60 10.94 17.44 -32.11
N ASN A 61 10.05 17.81 -31.17
CA ASN A 61 9.89 19.17 -30.69
C ASN A 61 11.13 19.64 -29.92
N TYR A 62 11.73 18.72 -29.17
CA TYR A 62 13.00 18.95 -28.47
C TYR A 62 14.12 19.30 -29.45
N ARG A 63 14.35 18.44 -30.46
CA ARG A 63 15.44 18.60 -31.42
C ARG A 63 15.25 19.86 -32.26
N GLU A 64 14.05 20.14 -32.75
CA GLU A 64 13.77 21.36 -33.52
C GLU A 64 14.09 22.64 -32.74
N LYS A 65 13.72 22.68 -31.45
CA LYS A 65 14.06 23.80 -30.56
C LYS A 65 15.56 23.89 -30.28
N TYR A 66 16.22 22.74 -30.06
CA TYR A 66 17.67 22.69 -29.87
C TYR A 66 18.42 23.26 -31.08
N GLU A 67 18.07 22.80 -32.28
CA GLU A 67 18.68 23.22 -33.55
C GLU A 67 18.51 24.74 -33.77
N THR A 68 17.28 25.23 -33.61
CA THR A 68 16.93 26.63 -33.89
C THR A 68 17.54 27.61 -32.89
N LEU A 69 17.50 27.28 -31.60
CA LEU A 69 17.89 28.22 -30.55
C LEU A 69 19.38 28.16 -30.22
N TYR A 70 20.03 27.03 -30.49
CA TYR A 70 21.34 26.73 -29.93
C TYR A 70 22.37 26.28 -30.97
N ARG A 71 22.10 25.24 -31.78
CA ARG A 71 23.10 24.75 -32.75
C ARG A 71 23.54 25.83 -33.73
N GLN A 72 22.61 26.64 -34.24
CA GLN A 72 22.92 27.76 -35.13
C GLN A 72 23.84 28.82 -34.51
N LYS A 73 23.79 29.03 -33.18
CA LYS A 73 24.68 29.97 -32.49
C LYS A 73 26.09 29.42 -32.31
N ILE A 74 26.18 28.10 -32.06
CA ILE A 74 27.45 27.39 -31.96
C ILE A 74 28.19 27.41 -33.30
N GLU A 75 27.47 27.16 -34.40
CA GLU A 75 28.04 27.23 -35.76
C GLU A 75 28.55 28.63 -36.14
N GLN A 76 28.05 29.67 -35.48
CA GLN A 76 28.48 31.07 -35.68
C GLN A 76 29.62 31.49 -34.74
N ASP A 77 30.15 30.58 -33.92
CA ASP A 77 31.21 30.81 -32.93
C ASP A 77 30.88 31.96 -31.95
N ASN A 78 29.59 32.18 -31.72
CA ASN A 78 29.06 33.22 -30.83
C ASN A 78 28.59 32.58 -29.52
N LEU A 79 29.58 32.17 -28.72
CA LEU A 79 29.37 31.47 -27.45
C LEU A 79 29.39 32.40 -26.24
N ASP A 80 29.52 33.71 -26.45
CA ASP A 80 29.53 34.70 -25.37
C ASP A 80 28.22 34.65 -24.60
N GLY A 81 28.33 34.21 -23.35
CA GLY A 81 27.21 34.02 -22.46
C GLY A 81 26.30 32.84 -22.79
N PHE A 82 26.87 31.77 -23.34
CA PHE A 82 26.17 30.51 -23.55
C PHE A 82 26.66 29.43 -22.57
N SER A 83 25.74 28.83 -21.81
CA SER A 83 26.02 27.68 -20.93
C SER A 83 24.99 26.58 -21.19
N LEU A 84 25.45 25.38 -21.58
CA LEU A 84 24.60 24.19 -21.73
C LEU A 84 24.67 23.34 -20.47
N VAL A 85 23.62 23.35 -19.64
CA VAL A 85 23.55 22.49 -18.46
C VAL A 85 22.69 21.26 -18.75
N ILE A 86 23.28 20.07 -18.70
CA ILE A 86 22.55 18.82 -18.89
C ILE A 86 22.20 18.27 -17.51
N ILE A 87 20.91 18.11 -17.20
CA ILE A 87 20.44 17.51 -15.95
C ILE A 87 19.74 16.19 -16.28
N THR A 88 20.35 15.07 -15.93
CA THR A 88 19.74 13.75 -16.10
C THR A 88 19.73 13.00 -14.77
N THR A 89 18.67 12.22 -14.52
CA THR A 89 18.66 11.24 -13.41
C THR A 89 18.63 9.78 -13.85
N ASP A 90 18.52 9.54 -15.16
CA ASP A 90 18.19 8.23 -15.70
C ASP A 90 19.43 7.61 -16.38
N SER A 91 19.95 8.25 -17.44
CA SER A 91 21.24 7.96 -18.05
C SER A 91 21.67 9.09 -18.99
N LEU A 92 22.99 9.27 -19.18
CA LEU A 92 23.54 10.10 -20.26
C LEU A 92 23.45 9.42 -21.62
N ASP A 93 23.34 8.09 -21.68
CA ASP A 93 23.34 7.32 -22.94
C ASP A 93 22.17 7.67 -23.88
N GLN A 94 21.14 8.33 -23.34
CA GLN A 94 19.96 8.76 -24.10
C GLN A 94 20.05 10.21 -24.59
N VAL A 95 21.13 10.93 -24.26
CA VAL A 95 21.40 12.28 -24.76
C VAL A 95 22.18 12.15 -26.07
N ASP A 96 21.81 12.94 -27.08
CA ASP A 96 22.51 12.93 -28.37
C ASP A 96 24.00 13.26 -28.19
N PHE A 97 24.86 12.54 -28.92
CA PHE A 97 26.32 12.64 -28.79
C PHE A 97 26.84 14.08 -28.96
N ASP A 98 26.31 14.82 -29.95
CA ASP A 98 26.73 16.19 -30.23
C ASP A 98 26.43 17.14 -29.06
N ILE A 99 25.33 16.89 -28.37
CA ILE A 99 24.91 17.64 -27.18
C ILE A 99 25.78 17.30 -25.98
N LEU A 100 26.08 16.02 -25.76
CA LEU A 100 26.96 15.55 -24.69
C LEU A 100 28.37 16.12 -24.84
N GLU A 101 28.93 16.08 -26.05
CA GLU A 101 30.28 16.57 -26.34
C GLU A 101 30.42 18.06 -25.95
N ILE A 102 29.40 18.87 -26.25
CA ILE A 102 29.37 20.30 -25.87
C ILE A 102 29.26 20.46 -24.34
N GLY A 103 28.37 19.70 -23.70
CA GLY A 103 28.16 19.78 -22.25
C GLY A 103 29.41 19.37 -21.46
N GLU A 104 30.09 18.31 -21.89
CA GLU A 104 31.30 17.79 -21.24
C GLU A 104 32.49 18.73 -21.40
N ARG A 105 32.67 19.34 -22.58
CA ARG A 105 33.79 20.25 -22.86
C ARG A 105 33.91 21.38 -21.82
N ASP A 106 32.76 21.90 -21.38
CA ASP A 106 32.71 23.08 -20.51
C ASP A 106 32.40 22.71 -19.03
N PHE A 107 32.48 21.42 -18.67
CA PHE A 107 32.13 20.88 -17.34
C PHE A 107 30.72 21.27 -16.88
N ARG A 108 29.75 21.24 -17.79
CA ARG A 108 28.35 21.66 -17.54
C ARG A 108 27.37 20.49 -17.57
N VAL A 109 27.78 19.32 -17.09
CA VAL A 109 26.93 18.13 -17.02
C VAL A 109 26.63 17.79 -15.56
N PHE A 110 25.36 17.91 -15.16
CA PHE A 110 24.83 17.38 -13.91
C PHE A 110 24.24 16.00 -14.16
N ASN A 111 25.09 14.98 -14.05
CA ASN A 111 24.67 13.60 -14.18
C ASN A 111 24.67 12.94 -12.81
N TYR A 112 23.47 12.70 -12.28
CA TYR A 112 23.28 11.86 -11.10
C TYR A 112 22.28 10.77 -11.45
N SER A 113 22.17 9.75 -10.61
CA SER A 113 21.13 8.74 -10.68
C SER A 113 20.24 8.87 -9.46
N PHE A 114 18.99 8.45 -9.55
CA PHE A 114 18.07 8.44 -8.41
C PHE A 114 18.71 7.85 -7.12
N PRO A 115 19.48 6.74 -7.17
CA PRO A 115 20.19 6.19 -6.00
C PRO A 115 21.31 7.05 -5.42
N GLN A 116 21.87 7.99 -6.17
CA GLN A 116 22.87 8.94 -5.66
C GLN A 116 22.23 10.14 -4.95
N LEU A 117 20.95 10.40 -5.24
CA LEU A 117 20.22 11.57 -4.76
C LEU A 117 19.32 11.25 -3.56
N PHE A 118 18.94 9.98 -3.39
CA PHE A 118 18.01 9.54 -2.34
C PHE A 118 18.57 8.40 -1.50
N PRO A 119 18.12 8.29 -0.22
CA PRO A 119 18.44 7.14 0.60
C PRO A 119 18.11 5.83 -0.10
N SER A 120 18.85 4.78 0.25
CA SER A 120 18.71 3.45 -0.36
C SER A 120 17.27 2.91 -0.30
N ARG A 121 16.50 3.26 0.74
CA ARG A 121 15.09 2.85 0.90
C ARG A 121 14.16 3.50 -0.13
N ILE A 122 14.26 4.82 -0.31
CA ILE A 122 13.47 5.56 -1.32
C ILE A 122 13.84 5.07 -2.72
N SER A 123 15.13 4.86 -2.96
CA SER A 123 15.63 4.29 -4.22
C SER A 123 15.15 2.87 -4.48
N ALA A 124 14.96 2.06 -3.43
CA ALA A 124 14.39 0.72 -3.57
C ALA A 124 12.90 0.76 -3.93
N ILE A 125 12.13 1.70 -3.37
CA ILE A 125 10.70 1.89 -3.70
C ILE A 125 10.56 2.42 -5.13
N GLU A 126 11.41 3.35 -5.54
CA GLU A 126 11.43 3.84 -6.93
C GLU A 126 11.68 2.71 -7.94
N LYS A 127 12.62 1.81 -7.66
CA LYS A 127 12.86 0.61 -8.47
C LYS A 127 11.66 -0.32 -8.58
N LEU A 128 10.81 -0.38 -7.55
CA LEU A 128 9.56 -1.15 -7.62
C LEU A 128 8.59 -0.53 -8.63
N THR A 129 8.59 0.79 -8.82
CA THR A 129 7.72 1.46 -9.81
C THR A 129 8.02 1.07 -11.26
N HIS A 130 9.21 0.53 -11.54
CA HIS A 130 9.62 0.06 -12.86
C HIS A 130 9.39 -1.44 -13.09
N ASN A 131 9.18 -2.21 -12.03
CA ASN A 131 9.06 -3.68 -12.06
C ASN A 131 7.68 -4.11 -11.56
N LEU A 132 6.63 -3.60 -12.20
CA LEU A 132 5.26 -3.81 -11.75
C LEU A 132 4.72 -5.19 -12.14
N PRO A 133 4.05 -5.89 -11.23
CA PRO A 133 3.51 -7.23 -11.47
C PRO A 133 2.44 -7.29 -12.57
N GLY A 134 2.48 -8.36 -13.37
CA GLY A 134 1.42 -8.69 -14.34
C GLY A 134 0.34 -9.64 -13.82
N ASN A 135 0.62 -10.40 -12.76
CA ASN A 135 -0.27 -11.44 -12.22
C ASN A 135 -0.41 -11.37 -10.69
N SER A 136 -1.38 -12.11 -10.16
CA SER A 136 -1.77 -12.07 -8.74
C SER A 136 -0.66 -12.50 -7.77
N LYS A 137 0.14 -13.52 -8.12
CA LYS A 137 1.20 -14.03 -7.24
C LYS A 137 2.36 -13.05 -7.12
N ASP A 138 2.74 -12.45 -8.24
CA ASP A 138 3.79 -11.44 -8.26
C ASP A 138 3.37 -10.19 -7.46
N TRP A 139 2.07 -9.86 -7.46
CA TRP A 139 1.51 -8.83 -6.58
C TRP A 139 1.66 -9.14 -5.09
N PHE A 140 1.60 -10.41 -4.68
CA PHE A 140 1.86 -10.78 -3.27
C PHE A 140 3.30 -10.51 -2.86
N SER A 141 4.27 -10.97 -3.66
CA SER A 141 5.68 -10.71 -3.40
C SER A 141 6.01 -9.22 -3.46
N PHE A 142 5.35 -8.48 -4.36
CA PHE A 142 5.46 -7.03 -4.44
C PHE A 142 4.94 -6.33 -3.18
N ALA A 143 3.73 -6.69 -2.71
CA ALA A 143 3.12 -6.09 -1.53
C ALA A 143 3.95 -6.35 -0.26
N GLN A 144 4.48 -7.57 -0.11
CA GLN A 144 5.40 -7.93 0.96
C GLN A 144 6.65 -7.05 0.91
N LYS A 145 7.29 -6.93 -0.27
CA LYS A 145 8.50 -6.10 -0.43
C LYS A 145 8.24 -4.63 -0.18
N LEU A 146 7.13 -4.10 -0.66
CA LEU A 146 6.71 -2.73 -0.39
C LEU A 146 6.48 -2.52 1.11
N GLY A 147 5.80 -3.45 1.79
CA GLY A 147 5.58 -3.41 3.23
C GLY A 147 6.87 -3.38 4.04
N GLU A 148 7.86 -4.21 3.69
CA GLU A 148 9.20 -4.18 4.30
C GLU A 148 9.88 -2.82 4.16
N LEU A 149 9.82 -2.22 2.96
CA LEU A 149 10.44 -0.92 2.68
C LEU A 149 9.73 0.22 3.41
N LEU A 150 8.40 0.19 3.48
CA LEU A 150 7.58 1.15 4.24
C LEU A 150 7.85 1.05 5.74
N PHE A 151 7.86 -0.16 6.31
CA PHE A 151 8.23 -0.39 7.70
C PHE A 151 9.60 0.23 8.03
N GLN A 152 10.58 -0.06 7.18
CA GLN A 152 11.92 0.44 7.30
C GLN A 152 12.02 1.97 7.23
N PHE A 153 11.22 2.60 6.36
CA PHE A 153 11.12 4.05 6.23
C PHE A 153 10.50 4.68 7.47
N HIS A 154 9.35 4.19 7.93
CA HIS A 154 8.63 4.73 9.09
C HIS A 154 9.41 4.57 10.41
N LYS A 155 10.35 3.64 10.48
CA LYS A 155 11.22 3.45 11.65
C LYS A 155 12.42 4.43 11.70
N SER A 156 12.79 5.04 10.57
CA SER A 156 13.94 5.94 10.50
C SER A 156 13.61 7.39 10.89
N ASP A 157 14.56 8.07 11.54
CA ASP A 157 14.49 9.51 11.82
C ASP A 157 14.53 10.37 10.53
N GLU A 158 15.01 9.79 9.42
CA GLU A 158 15.06 10.38 8.07
C GLU A 158 13.68 10.47 7.39
N SER A 159 12.63 9.89 8.01
CA SER A 159 11.30 9.78 7.40
C SER A 159 10.72 11.13 6.98
N TYR A 160 10.89 12.19 7.77
CA TYR A 160 10.23 13.49 7.51
C TYR A 160 10.71 14.21 6.24
N GLU A 161 11.97 14.03 5.83
CA GLU A 161 12.54 14.74 4.69
C GLU A 161 12.00 14.23 3.35
N TYR A 162 11.71 12.93 3.27
CA TYR A 162 11.35 12.26 2.02
C TYR A 162 9.89 11.81 1.95
N VAL A 163 9.02 12.26 2.88
CA VAL A 163 7.60 11.86 2.92
C VAL A 163 6.88 12.19 1.61
N SER A 164 7.10 13.38 1.05
CA SER A 164 6.41 13.79 -0.19
C SER A 164 6.79 12.88 -1.37
N ILE A 165 8.07 12.53 -1.46
CA ILE A 165 8.60 11.61 -2.49
C ILE A 165 7.98 10.24 -2.35
N LEU A 166 8.02 9.70 -1.13
CA LEU A 166 7.46 8.40 -0.82
C LEU A 166 5.99 8.37 -1.22
N PHE A 167 5.23 9.39 -0.82
CA PHE A 167 3.81 9.51 -1.14
C PHE A 167 3.58 9.45 -2.66
N GLN A 168 4.33 10.22 -3.46
CA GLN A 168 4.17 10.21 -4.92
C GLN A 168 4.54 8.86 -5.56
N LEU A 169 5.62 8.22 -5.10
CA LEU A 169 6.04 6.90 -5.60
C LEU A 169 4.97 5.84 -5.30
N VAL A 170 4.46 5.82 -4.07
CA VAL A 170 3.40 4.90 -3.63
C VAL A 170 2.08 5.19 -4.34
N ASP A 171 1.76 6.45 -4.59
CA ASP A 171 0.54 6.84 -5.30
C ASP A 171 0.57 6.39 -6.78
N LYS A 172 1.74 6.51 -7.43
CA LYS A 172 1.96 5.95 -8.77
C LYS A 172 1.76 4.44 -8.80
N ILE A 173 2.28 3.73 -7.80
CA ILE A 173 2.06 2.28 -7.65
C ILE A 173 0.57 1.97 -7.50
N ASN A 174 -0.13 2.70 -6.63
CA ASN A 174 -1.56 2.49 -6.35
C ASN A 174 -2.45 2.78 -7.56
N LEU A 175 -2.13 3.79 -8.37
CA LEU A 175 -2.85 4.06 -9.61
C LEU A 175 -2.73 2.88 -10.59
N ILE A 176 -1.54 2.29 -10.72
CA ILE A 176 -1.33 1.15 -11.62
C ILE A 176 -1.99 -0.11 -11.06
N PHE A 177 -1.86 -0.35 -9.77
CA PHE A 177 -2.50 -1.46 -9.08
C PHE A 177 -4.04 -1.41 -9.18
N SER A 178 -4.66 -0.25 -8.94
CA SER A 178 -6.11 -0.09 -9.05
C SER A 178 -6.63 -0.38 -10.46
N ASN A 179 -5.91 0.06 -11.51
CA ASN A 179 -6.23 -0.28 -12.90
C ASN A 179 -6.06 -1.79 -13.18
N TRP A 180 -5.04 -2.43 -12.61
CA TRP A 180 -4.87 -3.88 -12.69
C TRP A 180 -6.03 -4.61 -12.01
N CYS A 181 -6.46 -4.19 -10.83
CA CYS A 181 -7.63 -4.73 -10.15
C CYS A 181 -8.91 -4.57 -10.99
N ASP A 182 -9.13 -3.41 -11.62
CA ASP A 182 -10.30 -3.20 -12.49
C ASP A 182 -10.41 -4.21 -13.63
N SER A 183 -9.27 -4.69 -14.11
CA SER A 183 -9.17 -5.59 -15.25
C SER A 183 -9.11 -7.07 -14.86
N ASN A 184 -8.55 -7.39 -13.68
CA ASN A 184 -8.16 -8.76 -13.34
C ASN A 184 -8.85 -9.33 -12.09
N TYR A 185 -9.43 -8.49 -11.22
CA TYR A 185 -9.88 -8.94 -9.89
C TYR A 185 -10.98 -10.00 -9.96
N SER A 186 -11.88 -9.94 -10.94
CA SER A 186 -12.92 -10.96 -11.13
C SER A 186 -12.34 -12.36 -11.39
N LEU A 187 -11.18 -12.45 -12.05
CA LEU A 187 -10.47 -13.72 -12.25
C LEU A 187 -9.85 -14.21 -10.94
N VAL A 188 -9.28 -13.29 -10.15
CA VAL A 188 -8.69 -13.58 -8.83
C VAL A 188 -9.73 -14.22 -7.89
N LEU A 189 -10.98 -13.72 -7.90
CA LEU A 189 -12.09 -14.27 -7.10
C LEU A 189 -12.43 -15.73 -7.43
N THR A 190 -12.07 -16.21 -8.61
CA THR A 190 -12.33 -17.61 -9.06
C THR A 190 -11.14 -18.55 -8.84
N ALA A 191 -10.04 -18.04 -8.28
CA ALA A 191 -8.82 -18.82 -8.18
C ALA A 191 -8.93 -19.96 -7.15
N PRO A 192 -8.28 -21.12 -7.39
CA PRO A 192 -8.31 -22.25 -6.48
C PRO A 192 -7.67 -21.94 -5.11
N TYR A 193 -8.24 -22.51 -4.06
CA TYR A 193 -7.76 -22.34 -2.68
C TYR A 193 -6.85 -23.47 -2.18
N ILE A 194 -6.68 -24.55 -2.96
CA ILE A 194 -6.01 -25.79 -2.52
C ILE A 194 -4.55 -25.58 -2.10
N HIS A 195 -3.78 -24.79 -2.85
CA HIS A 195 -2.36 -24.57 -2.57
C HIS A 195 -2.15 -23.38 -1.62
N SER A 196 -2.82 -22.27 -1.92
CA SER A 196 -2.87 -21.05 -1.10
C SER A 196 -4.14 -20.29 -1.48
N PRO A 197 -4.94 -19.80 -0.51
CA PRO A 197 -6.13 -19.03 -0.82
C PRO A 197 -5.71 -17.69 -1.43
N GLN A 198 -6.27 -17.35 -2.59
CA GLN A 198 -5.97 -16.06 -3.24
C GLN A 198 -6.82 -14.91 -2.68
N THR A 199 -7.96 -15.20 -2.05
CA THR A 199 -8.93 -14.22 -1.59
C THR A 199 -9.51 -14.60 -0.23
N LEU A 200 -9.94 -13.62 0.56
CA LEU A 200 -10.42 -13.85 1.93
C LEU A 200 -11.55 -14.89 2.05
N ASN A 201 -12.50 -14.91 1.10
CA ASN A 201 -13.60 -15.88 1.09
C ASN A 201 -13.13 -17.35 0.99
N ASN A 202 -11.88 -17.58 0.59
CA ASN A 202 -11.33 -18.91 0.42
C ASN A 202 -10.54 -19.42 1.64
N ILE A 203 -10.36 -18.60 2.69
CA ILE A 203 -9.54 -18.95 3.86
C ILE A 203 -10.08 -20.19 4.59
N LEU A 204 -11.37 -20.21 4.94
CA LEU A 204 -11.92 -21.34 5.70
C LEU A 204 -11.89 -22.63 4.87
N SER A 205 -12.23 -22.55 3.59
CA SER A 205 -12.14 -23.68 2.66
C SER A 205 -10.71 -24.22 2.52
N HIS A 206 -9.71 -23.33 2.51
CA HIS A 206 -8.30 -23.71 2.53
C HIS A 206 -7.93 -24.44 3.83
N ILE A 207 -8.28 -23.87 4.99
CA ILE A 207 -7.99 -24.45 6.30
C ILE A 207 -8.64 -25.83 6.44
N ALA A 208 -9.93 -25.95 6.10
CA ALA A 208 -10.66 -27.21 6.17
C ALA A 208 -10.02 -28.28 5.26
N TYR A 209 -9.62 -27.90 4.04
CA TYR A 209 -8.89 -28.78 3.13
C TYR A 209 -7.54 -29.24 3.70
N LYS A 210 -6.75 -28.32 4.26
CA LYS A 210 -5.45 -28.63 4.88
C LYS A 210 -5.59 -29.58 6.06
N ARG A 211 -6.56 -29.33 6.96
CA ARG A 211 -6.88 -30.21 8.08
C ARG A 211 -7.16 -31.65 7.64
N ARG A 212 -8.01 -31.83 6.62
CA ARG A 212 -8.30 -33.17 6.08
C ARG A 212 -7.09 -33.84 5.44
N LYS A 213 -6.28 -33.08 4.69
CA LYS A 213 -5.18 -33.64 3.90
C LYS A 213 -3.91 -33.91 4.72
N GLN A 214 -3.66 -33.10 5.73
CA GLN A 214 -2.43 -33.13 6.54
C GLN A 214 -2.69 -33.60 7.97
N GLU A 215 -3.91 -34.07 8.27
CA GLU A 215 -4.31 -34.56 9.60
C GLU A 215 -4.07 -33.52 10.71
N ILE A 216 -4.26 -32.23 10.40
CA ILE A 216 -4.12 -31.15 11.38
C ILE A 216 -5.34 -31.15 12.31
N GLU A 217 -5.10 -31.48 13.57
CA GLU A 217 -6.17 -31.62 14.57
C GLU A 217 -6.64 -30.27 15.13
N LYS A 218 -5.73 -29.36 15.46
CA LYS A 218 -6.03 -28.08 16.12
C LYS A 218 -5.60 -26.89 15.26
N VAL A 219 -6.51 -25.93 15.03
CA VAL A 219 -6.25 -24.73 14.21
C VAL A 219 -6.77 -23.46 14.87
N ALA A 220 -6.01 -22.38 14.83
CA ALA A 220 -6.44 -21.05 15.25
C ALA A 220 -6.34 -20.06 14.09
N LEU A 221 -7.43 -19.38 13.75
CA LEU A 221 -7.48 -18.27 12.81
C LEU A 221 -7.55 -16.94 13.57
N LEU A 222 -6.48 -16.16 13.48
CA LEU A 222 -6.32 -14.85 14.11
C LEU A 222 -6.40 -13.77 13.02
N VAL A 223 -7.49 -13.00 13.00
CA VAL A 223 -7.69 -11.92 12.02
C VAL A 223 -7.39 -10.57 12.67
N PHE A 224 -6.55 -9.75 12.08
CA PHE A 224 -6.31 -8.37 12.52
C PHE A 224 -7.14 -7.40 11.68
N ASP A 225 -7.98 -6.59 12.33
CA ASP A 225 -8.80 -5.59 11.65
C ASP A 225 -7.92 -4.42 11.19
N GLY A 226 -7.81 -4.22 9.88
CA GLY A 226 -7.08 -3.09 9.28
C GLY A 226 -5.56 -3.24 9.16
N MET A 227 -4.97 -4.43 9.29
CA MET A 227 -3.51 -4.62 9.23
C MET A 227 -2.96 -4.77 7.80
N SER A 228 -1.99 -3.91 7.42
CA SER A 228 -1.17 -4.08 6.19
C SER A 228 0.22 -4.68 6.48
N PHE A 229 0.94 -5.08 5.42
CA PHE A 229 2.24 -5.77 5.51
C PHE A 229 3.31 -5.04 6.32
N ASP A 230 3.36 -3.72 6.20
CA ASP A 230 4.28 -2.84 6.91
C ASP A 230 4.04 -2.84 8.43
N GLN A 231 2.81 -3.08 8.90
CA GLN A 231 2.51 -3.29 10.32
C GLN A 231 2.71 -4.74 10.74
N TRP A 232 2.47 -5.70 9.84
CA TRP A 232 2.83 -7.11 10.08
C TRP A 232 4.32 -7.27 10.37
N GLU A 233 5.21 -6.51 9.73
CA GLU A 233 6.64 -6.54 10.04
C GLU A 233 6.96 -6.22 11.52
N LEU A 234 6.12 -5.43 12.21
CA LEU A 234 6.24 -5.22 13.65
C LEU A 234 5.89 -6.48 14.45
N ILE A 235 4.78 -7.13 14.08
CA ILE A 235 4.27 -8.33 14.76
C ILE A 235 5.20 -9.52 14.50
N LYS A 236 5.64 -9.70 13.26
CA LYS A 236 6.61 -10.70 12.81
C LYS A 236 7.90 -10.65 13.61
N LYS A 237 8.41 -9.44 13.90
CA LYS A 237 9.59 -9.26 14.73
C LYS A 237 9.40 -9.85 16.14
N GLU A 238 8.23 -9.69 16.73
CA GLU A 238 7.93 -10.25 18.06
C GLU A 238 7.81 -11.78 18.03
N ILE A 239 7.18 -12.32 16.97
CA ILE A 239 7.10 -13.76 16.75
C ILE A 239 8.49 -14.37 16.54
N SER A 240 9.42 -13.66 15.90
CA SER A 240 10.78 -14.14 15.63
C SER A 240 11.60 -14.48 16.88
N PHE A 241 11.17 -14.00 18.07
CA PHE A 241 11.77 -14.40 19.35
C PHE A 241 11.32 -15.77 19.86
N ILE A 242 10.38 -16.42 19.16
CA ILE A 242 9.89 -17.77 19.46
C ILE A 242 10.68 -18.75 18.57
N ASN A 243 11.81 -19.26 19.07
CA ASN A 243 12.73 -20.11 18.28
C ASN A 243 12.19 -21.52 17.95
N THR A 244 10.93 -21.82 18.26
CA THR A 244 10.32 -23.16 18.12
C THR A 244 9.22 -23.20 17.07
N VAL A 245 9.16 -22.18 16.19
CA VAL A 245 8.12 -22.08 15.17
C VAL A 245 8.71 -21.88 13.78
N GLN A 246 8.04 -22.49 12.80
CA GLN A 246 8.23 -22.18 11.39
C GLN A 246 7.13 -21.22 10.95
N VAL A 247 7.51 -20.18 10.20
CA VAL A 247 6.61 -19.16 9.70
C VAL A 247 6.62 -19.19 8.17
N GLU A 248 5.48 -19.51 7.58
CA GLU A 248 5.24 -19.38 6.15
C GLU A 248 4.43 -18.10 5.91
N GLU A 249 4.94 -17.21 5.04
CA GLU A 249 4.35 -15.89 4.78
C GLU A 249 4.00 -15.74 3.30
N THR A 250 2.77 -15.29 3.03
CA THR A 250 2.32 -14.91 1.70
C THR A 250 1.29 -13.78 1.77
N GLY A 251 0.78 -13.34 0.62
CA GLY A 251 -0.29 -12.35 0.51
C GLY A 251 -1.62 -12.99 0.12
N ILE A 252 -2.70 -12.28 0.44
CA ILE A 252 -4.06 -12.62 0.01
C ILE A 252 -4.81 -11.33 -0.35
N PHE A 253 -5.74 -11.42 -1.31
CA PHE A 253 -6.59 -10.30 -1.69
C PHE A 253 -7.79 -10.15 -0.72
N ALA A 254 -7.87 -9.00 -0.07
CA ALA A 254 -9.05 -8.48 0.60
C ALA A 254 -10.21 -8.27 -0.38
N MET A 255 -11.43 -8.17 0.15
CA MET A 255 -12.60 -7.81 -0.67
C MET A 255 -12.52 -6.34 -1.10
N ILE A 256 -13.04 -6.03 -2.29
CA ILE A 256 -13.15 -4.66 -2.78
C ILE A 256 -14.64 -4.27 -2.81
N PRO A 257 -15.05 -3.15 -2.17
CA PRO A 257 -14.21 -2.20 -1.45
C PRO A 257 -13.67 -2.79 -0.13
N THR A 258 -12.54 -2.27 0.33
CA THR A 258 -11.80 -2.72 1.51
C THR A 258 -12.45 -2.25 2.81
N LEU A 259 -13.74 -2.51 2.97
CA LEU A 259 -14.52 -2.21 4.17
C LEU A 259 -14.55 -3.43 5.10
N THR A 260 -14.44 -3.18 6.41
CA THR A 260 -14.49 -4.19 7.47
C THR A 260 -15.69 -5.14 7.32
N SER A 261 -16.89 -4.58 7.13
CA SER A 261 -18.14 -5.35 6.98
C SER A 261 -18.19 -6.21 5.71
N VAL A 262 -17.54 -5.77 4.63
CA VAL A 262 -17.45 -6.52 3.37
C VAL A 262 -16.41 -7.62 3.50
N SER A 263 -15.21 -7.32 3.98
CA SER A 263 -14.09 -8.29 4.05
C SER A 263 -14.22 -9.33 5.16
N ARG A 264 -14.55 -8.95 6.41
CA ARG A 264 -14.59 -9.93 7.53
C ARG A 264 -15.68 -10.96 7.37
N GLN A 265 -16.84 -10.56 6.85
CA GLN A 265 -17.89 -11.53 6.55
C GLN A 265 -17.46 -12.52 5.47
N ALA A 266 -16.66 -12.12 4.48
CA ALA A 266 -16.10 -13.05 3.51
C ALA A 266 -15.23 -14.10 4.21
N ILE A 267 -14.36 -13.68 5.13
CA ILE A 267 -13.52 -14.58 5.93
C ILE A 267 -14.40 -15.58 6.69
N PHE A 268 -15.32 -15.10 7.52
CA PHE A 268 -16.04 -15.97 8.46
C PHE A 268 -17.21 -16.75 7.83
N SER A 269 -17.63 -16.41 6.62
CA SER A 269 -18.64 -17.18 5.88
C SER A 269 -18.07 -18.13 4.84
N GLY A 270 -16.83 -17.91 4.39
CA GLY A 270 -16.27 -18.60 3.24
C GLY A 270 -16.97 -18.26 1.91
N LYS A 271 -17.71 -17.15 1.85
CA LYS A 271 -18.55 -16.76 0.70
C LYS A 271 -18.14 -15.43 0.10
N LEU A 272 -18.55 -15.18 -1.14
CA LEU A 272 -18.39 -13.88 -1.79
C LEU A 272 -19.44 -12.86 -1.30
N PRO A 273 -19.16 -11.55 -1.35
CA PRO A 273 -20.07 -10.50 -0.87
C PRO A 273 -21.52 -10.57 -1.37
N LYS A 274 -21.73 -10.93 -2.63
CA LYS A 274 -23.06 -11.12 -3.23
C LYS A 274 -23.91 -12.17 -2.52
N GLU A 275 -23.28 -13.14 -1.84
CA GLU A 275 -23.95 -14.28 -1.19
C GLU A 275 -24.43 -13.97 0.24
N TYR A 276 -23.94 -12.88 0.84
CA TYR A 276 -24.41 -12.36 2.13
C TYR A 276 -24.95 -10.92 2.00
N SER A 277 -25.61 -10.64 0.87
CA SER A 277 -26.15 -9.32 0.52
C SER A 277 -27.02 -8.68 1.60
N GLN A 278 -27.76 -9.48 2.38
CA GLN A 278 -28.63 -8.99 3.45
C GLN A 278 -27.87 -8.44 4.67
N SER A 279 -26.63 -8.89 4.90
CA SER A 279 -25.82 -8.49 6.05
C SER A 279 -24.53 -7.76 5.65
N ILE A 280 -24.29 -7.49 4.36
CA ILE A 280 -23.03 -6.91 3.83
C ILE A 280 -22.54 -5.65 4.54
N ASN A 281 -23.42 -4.88 5.17
CA ASN A 281 -23.10 -3.62 5.85
C ASN A 281 -22.87 -3.76 7.37
N THR A 282 -22.72 -4.98 7.90
CA THR A 282 -22.51 -5.22 9.33
C THR A 282 -21.65 -6.45 9.58
N THR A 283 -20.96 -6.51 10.72
CA THR A 283 -20.18 -7.67 11.17
C THR A 283 -20.99 -8.61 12.08
N GLN A 284 -22.27 -8.32 12.34
CA GLN A 284 -23.09 -9.05 13.32
C GLN A 284 -23.29 -10.54 13.01
N LYS A 285 -23.20 -10.94 11.74
CA LYS A 285 -23.42 -12.32 11.28
C LYS A 285 -22.17 -13.20 11.28
N GLU A 286 -20.99 -12.67 11.62
CA GLU A 286 -19.73 -13.43 11.56
C GLU A 286 -19.75 -14.72 12.39
N LYS A 287 -20.22 -14.66 13.64
CA LYS A 287 -20.31 -15.85 14.49
C LYS A 287 -21.25 -16.90 13.87
N GLU A 288 -22.41 -16.45 13.40
CA GLU A 288 -23.42 -17.35 12.81
C GLU A 288 -22.87 -18.02 11.55
N TYR A 289 -22.20 -17.25 10.69
CA TYR A 289 -21.57 -17.79 9.48
C TYR A 289 -20.42 -18.75 9.78
N TRP A 290 -19.60 -18.44 10.79
CA TRP A 290 -18.54 -19.32 11.26
C TRP A 290 -19.10 -20.66 11.75
N ASP A 291 -20.13 -20.61 12.61
CA ASP A 291 -20.77 -21.80 13.14
C ASP A 291 -21.35 -22.65 11.99
N ILE A 292 -22.10 -22.03 11.06
CA ILE A 292 -22.67 -22.70 9.88
C ILE A 292 -21.59 -23.38 9.03
N PHE A 293 -20.47 -22.69 8.78
CA PHE A 293 -19.38 -23.24 7.97
C PHE A 293 -18.78 -24.49 8.63
N TRP A 294 -18.43 -24.41 9.91
CA TRP A 294 -17.77 -25.52 10.60
C TRP A 294 -18.71 -26.67 10.94
N GLU A 295 -19.99 -26.41 11.17
CA GLU A 295 -21.02 -27.45 11.27
C GLU A 295 -21.13 -28.24 9.95
N ALA A 296 -21.10 -27.57 8.80
CA ALA A 296 -21.10 -28.23 7.49
C ALA A 296 -19.82 -29.06 7.25
N GLU A 297 -18.71 -28.66 7.88
CA GLU A 297 -17.43 -29.40 7.91
C GLU A 297 -17.35 -30.43 9.06
N ASN A 298 -18.48 -30.77 9.70
CA ASN A 298 -18.61 -31.72 10.81
C ASN A 298 -17.74 -31.39 12.05
N ASN A 299 -17.52 -30.11 12.34
CA ASN A 299 -16.77 -29.64 13.51
C ASN A 299 -17.66 -28.75 14.41
N THR A 300 -18.37 -29.37 15.36
CA THR A 300 -19.24 -28.67 16.32
C THR A 300 -18.48 -28.00 17.48
N GLU A 301 -17.21 -28.34 17.65
CA GLU A 301 -16.35 -27.79 18.70
C GLU A 301 -15.58 -26.53 18.27
N ALA A 302 -15.79 -26.06 17.05
CA ALA A 302 -15.25 -24.78 16.61
C ALA A 302 -15.80 -23.63 17.47
N LYS A 303 -14.92 -22.72 17.92
CA LYS A 303 -15.29 -21.55 18.73
C LYS A 303 -14.88 -20.27 18.04
N PHE A 304 -15.86 -19.39 17.85
CA PHE A 304 -15.63 -18.01 17.47
C PHE A 304 -15.67 -17.10 18.70
N ILE A 305 -14.61 -16.32 18.89
CA ILE A 305 -14.48 -15.34 19.95
C ILE A 305 -14.75 -13.96 19.35
N LYS A 306 -15.80 -13.30 19.85
CA LYS A 306 -16.15 -11.97 19.39
C LYS A 306 -15.05 -10.98 19.79
N PRO A 307 -14.66 -10.05 18.89
CA PRO A 307 -13.72 -8.98 19.23
C PRO A 307 -14.21 -8.18 20.45
N GLN A 308 -13.27 -7.77 21.30
CA GLN A 308 -13.52 -6.90 22.45
C GLN A 308 -12.61 -5.68 22.35
N GLU A 309 -13.09 -4.51 22.80
CA GLU A 309 -12.26 -3.31 22.94
C GLU A 309 -11.23 -3.48 24.08
N ASP A 310 -11.59 -4.27 25.10
CA ASP A 310 -10.67 -4.65 26.17
C ASP A 310 -9.84 -5.85 25.73
N PHE A 311 -8.67 -5.54 25.14
CA PHE A 311 -7.74 -6.55 24.64
C PHE A 311 -7.31 -7.52 25.73
N GLN A 312 -7.14 -7.09 26.98
CA GLN A 312 -6.74 -7.98 28.06
C GLN A 312 -7.82 -9.02 28.33
N LYS A 313 -9.09 -8.61 28.41
CA LYS A 313 -10.22 -9.56 28.55
C LYS A 313 -10.32 -10.52 27.37
N GLN A 314 -10.08 -10.04 26.14
CA GLN A 314 -10.05 -10.91 24.98
C GLN A 314 -8.94 -11.97 25.08
N PHE A 315 -7.75 -11.56 25.54
CA PHE A 315 -6.62 -12.46 25.75
C PHE A 315 -6.88 -13.48 26.87
N GLU A 316 -7.46 -13.07 28.00
CA GLU A 316 -7.85 -13.98 29.07
C GLU A 316 -8.86 -15.02 28.57
N ARG A 317 -9.87 -14.58 27.81
CA ARG A 317 -10.86 -15.49 27.21
C ARG A 317 -10.26 -16.44 26.18
N LEU A 318 -9.29 -15.97 25.39
CA LEU A 318 -8.53 -16.82 24.47
C LEU A 318 -7.78 -17.92 25.22
N LYS A 319 -7.06 -17.57 26.31
CA LYS A 319 -6.33 -18.56 27.12
C LYS A 319 -7.25 -19.66 27.66
N GLU A 320 -8.40 -19.28 28.22
CA GLU A 320 -9.40 -20.25 28.71
C GLU A 320 -9.87 -21.22 27.62
N ILE A 321 -10.04 -20.74 26.39
CA ILE A 321 -10.52 -21.56 25.26
C ILE A 321 -9.41 -22.43 24.68
N ILE A 322 -8.17 -21.93 24.65
CA ILE A 322 -7.01 -22.68 24.16
C ILE A 322 -6.73 -23.88 25.06
N GLU A 323 -6.94 -23.74 26.37
CA GLU A 323 -6.76 -24.81 27.38
C GLU A 323 -7.90 -25.84 27.41
N ASP A 324 -9.02 -25.62 26.71
CA ASP A 324 -10.11 -26.60 26.60
C ASP A 324 -9.81 -27.60 25.47
N ASP A 325 -9.38 -28.80 25.83
CA ASP A 325 -9.01 -29.87 24.89
C ASP A 325 -10.11 -30.28 23.90
N ARG A 326 -11.37 -29.95 24.18
CA ARG A 326 -12.48 -30.22 23.26
C ARG A 326 -12.46 -29.27 22.06
N VAL A 327 -11.94 -28.06 22.25
CA VAL A 327 -11.87 -27.04 21.21
C VAL A 327 -10.72 -27.37 20.28
N ASN A 328 -11.03 -27.49 19.00
CA ASN A 328 -10.05 -27.86 17.96
C ASN A 328 -9.95 -26.82 16.84
N ILE A 329 -10.84 -25.84 16.81
CA ILE A 329 -10.83 -24.73 15.86
C ILE A 329 -11.19 -23.45 16.60
N ILE A 330 -10.33 -22.45 16.54
CA ILE A 330 -10.54 -21.13 17.13
C ILE A 330 -10.57 -20.08 16.02
N GLY A 331 -11.54 -19.18 16.05
CA GLY A 331 -11.58 -17.98 15.21
C GLY A 331 -11.74 -16.73 16.06
N THR A 332 -10.94 -15.70 15.82
CA THR A 332 -11.06 -14.43 16.54
C THR A 332 -10.61 -13.26 15.67
N VAL A 333 -11.10 -12.06 16.01
CA VAL A 333 -10.67 -10.80 15.39
C VAL A 333 -10.02 -9.90 16.43
N PHE A 334 -8.86 -9.32 16.12
CA PHE A 334 -8.18 -8.31 16.92
C PHE A 334 -8.40 -6.93 16.31
N PRO A 335 -9.23 -6.07 16.92
CA PRO A 335 -9.54 -4.75 16.36
C PRO A 335 -8.42 -3.71 16.59
N ILE A 336 -7.26 -4.12 17.12
CA ILE A 336 -6.22 -3.20 17.61
C ILE A 336 -5.71 -2.22 16.56
N VAL A 337 -5.45 -2.67 15.32
CA VAL A 337 -4.88 -1.79 14.29
C VAL A 337 -5.92 -0.77 13.84
N ASP A 338 -7.14 -1.21 13.52
CA ASP A 338 -8.27 -0.33 13.20
C ASP A 338 -8.59 0.66 14.33
N GLU A 339 -8.64 0.21 15.59
CA GLU A 339 -8.87 1.10 16.72
C GLU A 339 -7.79 2.18 16.87
N LEU A 340 -6.52 1.81 16.68
CA LEU A 340 -5.40 2.74 16.71
C LEU A 340 -5.48 3.75 15.55
N MET A 341 -5.82 3.28 14.35
CA MET A 341 -6.04 4.12 13.17
C MET A 341 -7.08 5.23 13.45
N HIS A 342 -8.19 4.93 14.14
CA HIS A 342 -9.24 5.92 14.43
C HIS A 342 -8.93 6.88 15.57
N LYS A 343 -8.09 6.45 16.52
CA LYS A 343 -7.74 7.26 17.69
C LYS A 343 -6.62 8.27 17.38
N MET A 344 -5.99 8.18 16.21
CA MET A 344 -4.78 8.96 15.91
C MET A 344 -5.00 10.10 14.94
N SER A 345 -4.41 11.24 15.27
CA SER A 345 -4.44 12.46 14.47
C SER A 345 -3.08 12.85 13.86
N GLN A 346 -1.99 12.12 14.13
CA GLN A 346 -0.63 12.49 13.66
C GLN A 346 0.08 11.40 12.82
N GLY A 347 -0.67 10.69 11.98
CA GLY A 347 -0.10 9.87 10.90
C GLY A 347 0.59 8.58 11.34
N TYR A 348 1.27 7.91 10.40
CA TYR A 348 1.81 6.56 10.57
C TYR A 348 2.77 6.39 11.76
N SER A 349 3.66 7.35 12.02
CA SER A 349 4.69 7.22 13.06
C SER A 349 4.10 6.97 14.46
N GLN A 350 2.96 7.58 14.79
CA GLN A 350 2.27 7.31 16.05
C GLN A 350 1.62 5.92 16.08
N MET A 351 1.06 5.48 14.96
CA MET A 351 0.44 4.16 14.85
C MET A 351 1.48 3.07 15.07
N TYR A 352 2.63 3.20 14.41
CA TYR A 352 3.78 2.31 14.58
C TYR A 352 4.23 2.21 16.03
N ASN A 353 4.42 3.35 16.70
CA ASN A 353 4.82 3.38 18.11
C ASN A 353 3.78 2.74 19.04
N SER A 354 2.50 2.93 18.74
CA SER A 354 1.41 2.38 19.54
C SER A 354 1.25 0.87 19.36
N ILE A 355 1.38 0.36 18.13
CA ILE A 355 1.43 -1.07 17.86
C ILE A 355 2.64 -1.71 18.55
N GLN A 356 3.81 -1.08 18.47
CA GLN A 356 5.01 -1.56 19.18
C GLN A 356 4.83 -1.57 20.69
N LEU A 357 4.19 -0.54 21.27
CA LEU A 357 3.92 -0.50 22.70
C LEU A 357 2.94 -1.61 23.10
N TRP A 358 1.87 -1.80 22.34
CA TRP A 358 0.90 -2.89 22.53
C TRP A 358 1.59 -4.27 22.51
N LEU A 359 2.44 -4.51 21.51
CA LEU A 359 3.21 -5.73 21.38
C LEU A 359 4.16 -5.97 22.57
N LYS A 360 4.82 -4.93 23.08
CA LYS A 360 5.73 -5.01 24.23
C LYS A 360 5.06 -5.43 25.54
N HIS A 361 3.74 -5.30 25.66
CA HIS A 361 3.01 -5.86 26.81
C HIS A 361 3.04 -7.40 26.83
N GLY A 362 3.42 -8.05 25.72
CA GLY A 362 3.73 -9.48 25.68
C GLY A 362 2.54 -10.42 25.53
N TYR A 363 1.30 -9.94 25.71
CA TYR A 363 0.09 -10.78 25.62
C TYR A 363 -0.02 -11.55 24.31
N PHE A 364 0.30 -10.92 23.18
CA PHE A 364 0.25 -11.58 21.88
C PHE A 364 1.25 -12.74 21.80
N ASN A 365 2.50 -12.52 22.22
CA ASN A 365 3.53 -13.57 22.26
C ASN A 365 3.14 -14.72 23.21
N GLU A 366 2.47 -14.43 24.32
CA GLU A 366 1.94 -15.46 25.23
C GLU A 366 0.86 -16.32 24.57
N ILE A 367 -0.06 -15.71 23.82
CA ILE A 367 -1.08 -16.47 23.07
C ILE A 367 -0.43 -17.38 22.02
N ILE A 368 0.51 -16.87 21.25
CA ILE A 368 1.20 -17.69 20.23
C ILE A 368 1.91 -18.87 20.91
N LYS A 369 2.61 -18.64 22.02
CA LYS A 369 3.27 -19.72 22.78
C LYS A 369 2.27 -20.75 23.32
N GLU A 370 1.14 -20.32 23.86
CA GLU A 370 0.14 -21.25 24.40
C GLU A 370 -0.54 -22.05 23.28
N LEU A 371 -0.87 -21.41 22.15
CA LEU A 371 -1.39 -22.12 20.96
C LEU A 371 -0.41 -23.21 20.49
N ILE A 372 0.87 -22.87 20.33
CA ILE A 372 1.91 -23.84 19.92
C ILE A 372 2.08 -24.95 20.96
N LYS A 373 2.02 -24.63 22.25
CA LYS A 373 2.08 -25.62 23.35
C LYS A 373 0.91 -26.59 23.29
N GLN A 374 -0.28 -26.13 22.91
CA GLN A 374 -1.47 -26.95 22.71
C GLN A 374 -1.59 -27.53 21.29
N GLU A 375 -0.51 -27.51 20.52
CA GLU A 375 -0.38 -28.13 19.18
C GLU A 375 -1.33 -27.54 18.12
N TYR A 376 -1.70 -26.27 18.26
CA TYR A 376 -2.43 -25.54 17.23
C TYR A 376 -1.51 -25.12 16.08
N ASP A 377 -1.99 -25.37 14.86
CA ASP A 377 -1.55 -24.63 13.67
C ASP A 377 -2.21 -23.25 13.67
N ILE A 378 -1.42 -22.18 13.51
CA ILE A 378 -1.92 -20.81 13.64
C ILE A 378 -1.91 -20.15 12.27
N TYR A 379 -3.08 -19.68 11.84
CA TYR A 379 -3.23 -18.80 10.67
C TYR A 379 -3.43 -17.37 11.15
N ILE A 380 -2.62 -16.44 10.64
CA ILE A 380 -2.77 -15.00 10.89
C ILE A 380 -3.08 -14.29 9.57
N THR A 381 -4.05 -13.39 9.58
CA THR A 381 -4.37 -12.57 8.40
C THR A 381 -4.99 -11.24 8.80
N ALA A 382 -5.39 -10.44 7.81
CA ALA A 382 -6.19 -9.25 8.00
C ALA A 382 -7.43 -9.28 7.11
N ASP A 383 -8.42 -8.44 7.42
CA ASP A 383 -9.60 -8.23 6.58
C ASP A 383 -9.37 -7.17 5.50
N HIS A 384 -8.61 -6.14 5.82
CA HIS A 384 -8.06 -5.17 4.91
C HIS A 384 -6.81 -4.56 5.57
N GLY A 385 -6.01 -3.83 4.78
CA GLY A 385 -5.00 -2.95 5.33
C GLY A 385 -5.47 -1.50 5.41
N ASN A 386 -4.51 -0.59 5.58
CA ASN A 386 -4.76 0.84 5.65
C ASN A 386 -3.71 1.62 4.86
N ILE A 387 -3.99 2.89 4.57
CA ILE A 387 -3.01 3.88 4.08
C ILE A 387 -3.13 5.18 4.88
N GLU A 388 -2.07 5.99 4.86
CA GLU A 388 -2.17 7.42 5.12
C GLU A 388 -2.63 8.10 3.83
N ALA A 389 -3.80 8.75 3.91
CA ALA A 389 -4.46 9.38 2.79
C ALA A 389 -4.51 10.90 2.97
N LEU A 390 -4.28 11.62 1.88
CA LEU A 390 -4.42 13.07 1.83
C LEU A 390 -5.87 13.50 1.55
N PRO A 391 -6.27 14.70 1.99
CA PRO A 391 -7.61 15.20 1.72
C PRO A 391 -7.83 15.38 0.22
N GLY A 392 -8.83 14.68 -0.31
CA GLY A 392 -9.31 14.85 -1.67
C GLY A 392 -10.62 15.64 -1.73
N ARG A 393 -11.45 15.34 -2.72
CA ARG A 393 -12.77 15.94 -2.84
C ARG A 393 -13.71 15.43 -1.75
N LYS A 394 -14.42 16.35 -1.08
CA LYS A 394 -15.53 15.98 -0.19
C LYS A 394 -16.74 15.51 -0.99
N LEU A 395 -17.16 14.26 -0.77
CA LEU A 395 -18.48 13.77 -1.16
C LEU A 395 -19.38 13.73 0.08
N ASN A 396 -20.35 14.63 0.15
CA ASN A 396 -21.31 14.74 1.27
C ASN A 396 -22.49 13.74 1.15
N GLU A 397 -22.55 12.96 0.08
CA GLU A 397 -23.64 12.04 -0.26
C GLU A 397 -23.16 10.59 -0.16
N GLY A 398 -24.02 9.68 0.32
CA GLY A 398 -23.73 8.27 0.55
C GLY A 398 -24.42 7.76 1.83
N ILE A 399 -24.88 6.52 1.84
CA ILE A 399 -25.69 5.95 2.95
C ILE A 399 -24.83 5.20 3.94
N ILE A 400 -23.79 4.54 3.44
CA ILE A 400 -22.79 3.92 4.29
C ILE A 400 -21.63 4.90 4.33
N VAL A 401 -21.73 5.83 5.27
CA VAL A 401 -20.55 6.47 5.83
C VAL A 401 -20.18 5.59 7.02
N GLU A 402 -19.56 4.45 6.76
CA GLU A 402 -18.73 3.86 7.80
C GLU A 402 -17.73 4.97 8.14
N THR A 403 -17.78 5.50 9.36
CA THR A 403 -16.97 6.67 9.78
C THR A 403 -15.47 6.45 9.56
N LYS A 404 -15.11 5.18 9.35
CA LYS A 404 -13.80 4.58 9.23
C LYS A 404 -13.31 4.41 7.77
N GLY A 405 -14.17 3.94 6.87
CA GLY A 405 -13.90 3.72 5.44
C GLY A 405 -14.01 4.99 4.61
N GLN A 406 -13.08 5.93 4.77
CA GLN A 406 -13.21 7.29 4.23
C GLN A 406 -12.86 7.38 2.73
N ARG A 407 -12.32 6.31 2.14
CA ARG A 407 -11.90 6.25 0.73
C ARG A 407 -12.93 5.62 -0.21
N VAL A 408 -14.10 5.25 0.30
CA VAL A 408 -15.24 4.75 -0.47
C VAL A 408 -16.52 5.47 -0.07
N ARG A 409 -17.47 5.58 -1.01
CA ARG A 409 -18.85 5.96 -0.74
C ARG A 409 -19.79 4.95 -1.37
N VAL A 410 -20.77 4.52 -0.59
CA VAL A 410 -21.83 3.60 -1.05
C VAL A 410 -23.17 4.33 -1.06
N TYR A 411 -23.96 4.10 -2.09
CA TYR A 411 -25.22 4.79 -2.39
C TYR A 411 -26.39 3.80 -2.41
N ASP A 412 -27.61 4.26 -2.09
CA ASP A 412 -28.86 3.49 -2.25
C ASP A 412 -29.21 3.24 -3.71
N ARG A 413 -28.85 4.19 -4.57
CA ARG A 413 -29.34 4.26 -5.94
C ARG A 413 -28.18 4.50 -6.89
N GLU A 414 -28.21 3.76 -7.99
CA GLU A 414 -27.27 3.93 -9.09
C GLU A 414 -27.17 5.38 -9.55
N THR A 415 -28.30 6.06 -9.75
CA THR A 415 -28.33 7.47 -10.17
C THR A 415 -27.58 8.42 -9.23
N ALA A 416 -27.50 8.12 -7.93
CA ALA A 416 -26.71 8.92 -6.98
C ALA A 416 -25.21 8.65 -7.14
N ARG A 417 -24.82 7.37 -7.32
CA ARG A 417 -23.45 6.98 -7.67
C ARG A 417 -22.99 7.66 -8.96
N GLU A 418 -23.79 7.59 -10.03
CA GLU A 418 -23.45 8.20 -11.32
C GLU A 418 -23.26 9.72 -11.20
N LYS A 419 -24.12 10.40 -10.43
CA LYS A 419 -23.96 11.85 -10.15
C LYS A 419 -22.66 12.17 -9.41
N ALA A 420 -22.27 11.34 -8.44
CA ALA A 420 -21.02 11.53 -7.69
C ALA A 420 -19.78 11.38 -8.58
N MET A 421 -19.88 10.59 -9.65
CA MET A 421 -18.80 10.36 -10.62
C MET A 421 -18.66 11.43 -11.71
N VAL A 422 -19.65 12.32 -11.88
CA VAL A 422 -19.59 13.37 -12.90
C VAL A 422 -18.39 14.28 -12.66
N ASN A 423 -17.57 14.45 -13.70
CA ASN A 423 -16.33 15.25 -13.72
C ASN A 423 -15.23 14.72 -12.79
N TYR A 424 -15.12 13.40 -12.58
CA TYR A 424 -14.03 12.82 -11.79
C TYR A 424 -13.48 11.53 -12.43
N GLU A 425 -12.55 11.69 -13.37
CA GLU A 425 -11.88 10.58 -14.06
C GLU A 425 -11.01 9.73 -13.11
N ASP A 426 -10.57 10.33 -12.01
CA ASP A 426 -9.70 9.71 -11.01
C ASP A 426 -10.44 8.83 -9.97
N LEU A 427 -11.79 8.77 -10.00
CA LEU A 427 -12.53 7.81 -9.17
C LEU A 427 -12.66 6.45 -9.84
N MET A 428 -12.72 5.42 -9.01
CA MET A 428 -13.05 4.07 -9.41
C MET A 428 -14.55 3.82 -9.24
N LYS A 429 -15.20 3.41 -10.33
CA LYS A 429 -16.55 2.84 -10.25
C LYS A 429 -16.45 1.40 -9.76
N ILE A 430 -17.06 1.09 -8.62
CA ILE A 430 -17.12 -0.28 -8.14
C ILE A 430 -18.33 -0.95 -8.79
N GLU A 431 -18.08 -1.77 -9.81
CA GLU A 431 -19.12 -2.51 -10.52
C GLU A 431 -19.37 -3.87 -9.87
N SER A 432 -20.61 -4.13 -9.45
CA SER A 432 -20.96 -5.33 -8.67
C SER A 432 -20.53 -6.65 -9.32
N ALA A 433 -20.65 -6.74 -10.64
CA ALA A 433 -20.24 -7.92 -11.40
C ALA A 433 -18.73 -8.20 -11.35
N LYS A 434 -17.88 -7.16 -11.30
CA LYS A 434 -16.42 -7.30 -11.24
C LYS A 434 -15.92 -7.69 -9.86
N TYR A 435 -16.60 -7.22 -8.82
CA TYR A 435 -16.17 -7.37 -7.42
C TYR A 435 -17.01 -8.38 -6.61
N ALA A 436 -17.89 -9.12 -7.29
CA ALA A 436 -18.83 -10.06 -6.69
C ALA A 436 -19.65 -9.44 -5.54
N LEU A 437 -20.11 -8.21 -5.72
CA LEU A 437 -21.00 -7.49 -4.80
C LEU A 437 -22.48 -7.71 -5.20
N PRO A 438 -23.44 -7.42 -4.32
CA PRO A 438 -24.85 -7.39 -4.68
C PRO A 438 -25.15 -6.39 -5.81
N ASP A 439 -26.10 -6.69 -6.69
CA ASP A 439 -26.50 -5.78 -7.80
C ASP A 439 -26.98 -4.41 -7.31
N SER A 440 -27.46 -4.33 -6.06
CA SER A 440 -27.88 -3.10 -5.39
C SER A 440 -26.75 -2.36 -4.67
N TYR A 441 -25.49 -2.79 -4.83
CA TYR A 441 -24.35 -2.22 -4.13
C TYR A 441 -23.65 -1.18 -5.01
N PHE A 442 -24.10 0.06 -4.93
CA PHE A 442 -23.58 1.15 -5.76
C PHE A 442 -22.46 1.88 -5.03
N ALA A 443 -21.20 1.66 -5.38
CA ALA A 443 -20.07 2.31 -4.70
C ALA A 443 -19.09 3.02 -5.65
N VAL A 444 -18.42 4.04 -5.11
CA VAL A 444 -17.26 4.71 -5.72
C VAL A 444 -16.09 4.70 -4.74
N ALA A 445 -14.88 4.44 -5.23
CA ALA A 445 -13.69 4.38 -4.40
C ALA A 445 -12.55 5.23 -4.98
N GLN A 446 -11.59 5.57 -4.13
CA GLN A 446 -10.38 6.28 -4.51
C GLN A 446 -9.35 5.32 -5.14
N LYS A 447 -8.81 5.67 -6.31
CA LYS A 447 -7.71 4.96 -6.99
C LYS A 447 -6.34 5.27 -6.38
N LYS A 448 -6.20 6.50 -5.90
CA LYS A 448 -4.99 7.12 -5.33
C LYS A 448 -5.08 7.23 -3.81
N ALA A 449 -4.00 7.63 -3.17
CA ALA A 449 -3.88 7.84 -1.73
C ALA A 449 -4.59 9.11 -1.23
N GLU A 450 -5.83 9.31 -1.69
CA GLU A 450 -6.75 10.36 -1.24
C GLU A 450 -7.93 9.75 -0.50
N TYR A 451 -8.61 10.56 0.32
CA TYR A 451 -9.89 10.22 0.92
C TYR A 451 -10.95 11.30 0.66
N PHE A 452 -12.22 10.94 0.85
CA PHE A 452 -13.34 11.85 0.62
C PHE A 452 -13.55 12.82 1.79
N GLY A 453 -12.62 13.75 1.98
CA GLY A 453 -12.68 14.79 3.00
C GLY A 453 -11.60 15.85 2.83
N THR A 454 -11.64 16.88 3.66
CA THR A 454 -10.87 18.12 3.45
C THR A 454 -9.93 18.46 4.61
N ALA A 455 -9.74 17.55 5.56
CA ALA A 455 -9.15 17.86 6.86
C ALA A 455 -7.89 17.03 7.14
N GLY A 456 -6.73 17.57 6.76
CA GLY A 456 -5.42 16.97 7.06
C GLY A 456 -5.24 15.53 6.54
N PRO A 457 -4.04 14.95 6.69
CA PRO A 457 -3.80 13.53 6.46
C PRO A 457 -4.56 12.68 7.48
N VAL A 458 -5.06 11.53 7.06
CA VAL A 458 -5.73 10.55 7.92
C VAL A 458 -5.25 9.14 7.59
N ILE A 459 -5.16 8.26 8.57
CA ILE A 459 -5.01 6.83 8.32
C ILE A 459 -6.42 6.27 8.08
N THR A 460 -6.64 5.60 6.96
CA THR A 460 -7.97 5.12 6.57
C THR A 460 -7.89 3.96 5.57
N HIS A 461 -9.05 3.43 5.22
CA HIS A 461 -9.24 2.30 4.32
C HIS A 461 -10.45 2.54 3.38
N GLY A 462 -10.81 1.53 2.59
CA GLY A 462 -11.97 1.50 1.68
C GLY A 462 -11.61 1.70 0.20
N GLY A 463 -10.37 2.10 -0.10
CA GLY A 463 -9.88 2.30 -1.46
C GLY A 463 -9.37 1.02 -2.11
N ILE A 464 -8.60 1.23 -3.20
CA ILE A 464 -7.94 0.16 -3.95
C ILE A 464 -6.43 0.45 -4.02
N SER A 465 -5.77 0.53 -2.86
CA SER A 465 -4.31 0.57 -2.77
C SER A 465 -3.72 -0.84 -2.56
N VAL A 466 -2.43 -1.00 -2.86
CA VAL A 466 -1.71 -2.26 -2.61
C VAL A 466 -1.80 -2.64 -1.13
N GLN A 467 -1.54 -1.66 -0.24
CA GLN A 467 -1.52 -1.88 1.20
C GLN A 467 -2.90 -2.25 1.78
N GLU A 468 -4.00 -1.72 1.22
CA GLU A 468 -5.35 -2.07 1.68
C GLU A 468 -5.80 -3.43 1.17
N VAL A 469 -5.57 -3.70 -0.11
CA VAL A 469 -6.18 -4.83 -0.82
C VAL A 469 -5.35 -6.09 -0.67
N ILE A 470 -4.02 -6.00 -0.59
CA ILE A 470 -3.16 -7.18 -0.41
C ILE A 470 -2.70 -7.22 1.04
N VAL A 471 -3.26 -8.17 1.78
CA VAL A 471 -3.00 -8.32 3.21
C VAL A 471 -2.18 -9.57 3.50
N PRO A 472 -1.48 -9.62 4.64
CA PRO A 472 -0.71 -10.79 5.04
C PRO A 472 -1.58 -12.03 5.22
N PHE A 473 -1.08 -13.18 4.80
CA PHE A 473 -1.62 -14.50 5.14
C PHE A 473 -0.46 -15.39 5.60
N ILE A 474 -0.46 -15.69 6.90
CA ILE A 474 0.67 -16.29 7.61
C ILE A 474 0.23 -17.63 8.17
N HIS A 475 1.07 -18.65 8.02
CA HIS A 475 0.90 -19.93 8.68
C HIS A 475 2.09 -20.17 9.62
N ILE A 476 1.80 -20.28 10.91
CA ILE A 476 2.78 -20.58 11.96
C ILE A 476 2.50 -21.98 12.46
N LYS A 477 3.54 -22.82 12.49
CA LYS A 477 3.49 -24.18 13.02
C LYS A 477 4.69 -24.43 13.91
N LYS A 478 4.57 -25.41 14.80
CA LYS A 478 5.70 -25.86 15.61
C LYS A 478 6.80 -26.41 14.70
N GLU A 479 8.05 -26.03 14.96
CA GLU A 479 9.18 -26.62 14.25
C GLU A 479 9.28 -28.11 14.61
N GLN A 480 9.37 -28.97 13.59
CA GLN A 480 9.58 -30.40 13.79
C GLN A 480 11.06 -30.64 14.09
N GLU A 481 11.36 -31.29 15.22
CA GLU A 481 12.72 -31.69 15.61
C GLU A 481 13.38 -32.68 14.64
#